data_AF-A0A9X8N291-F1
#
_entry.id   AF-A0A9X8N291-F1
#
_cell.length_a   1.000
_cell.length_b   1.000
_cell.length_c   1.000
_cell.angle_alpha   90.00
_cell.angle_beta   90.00
_cell.angle_gamma   90.00
#
_symmetry.space_group_name_H-M   'P 1'
#
loop_
_entity.id
_entity.type
_entity.pdbx_description
1 polymer ?
#
loop_
_entity_poly.entity_id
_entity_poly.type
_entity_poly.pdbx_seq_one_letter_code
_entity_poly.pdbx_strand_id
1 'polypeptide(L)'
;MAVKETVQVDESQKDESGVQEVITPVPVGNQIVKKATYWQSILQDDLNPEVTDGVAPIRFAVPAMVDEEYETEELNEDGTKKIAIRQVLDLKWYEADLGAENVAKLQEAVKPFVAVARASEAPTSKPARKKRAAK
;
A
#
# COMPACT_ATOMS: atom_id res chain seq x y z
N MET A 1 -4.04 -2.67 3.25
CA MET A 1 -3.43 -2.99 4.55
C MET A 1 -3.02 -4.45 4.52
N ALA A 2 -1.72 -4.70 4.48
CA ALA A 2 -1.19 -6.05 4.62
C ALA A 2 -1.16 -6.37 6.12
N VAL A 3 -1.94 -7.36 6.55
CA VAL A 3 -1.87 -7.85 7.93
C VAL A 3 -0.53 -8.58 8.09
N LYS A 4 0.37 -8.08 8.94
CA LYS A 4 1.74 -8.62 9.08
C LYS A 4 1.85 -9.64 10.21
N GLU A 5 1.05 -9.47 11.26
CA GLU A 5 0.95 -10.44 12.35
C GLU A 5 -0.49 -10.57 12.82
N THR A 6 -0.90 -11.82 13.12
CA THR A 6 -2.20 -12.15 13.69
C THR A 6 -2.00 -12.92 14.99
N VAL A 7 -2.53 -12.41 16.09
CA VAL A 7 -2.46 -13.06 17.41
C VAL A 7 -3.85 -13.52 17.81
N GLN A 8 -3.96 -14.75 18.31
CA GLN A 8 -5.23 -15.24 18.85
C GLN A 8 -5.49 -14.58 20.21
N VAL A 9 -6.66 -13.98 20.37
CA VAL A 9 -7.09 -13.29 21.59
C VAL A 9 -8.32 -13.98 22.21
N ASP A 10 -8.57 -13.67 23.48
CA ASP A 10 -9.74 -14.16 24.19
C ASP A 10 -11.04 -13.45 23.75
N GLU A 11 -12.18 -14.10 24.01
CA GLU A 11 -13.50 -13.55 23.68
C GLU A 11 -13.79 -12.19 24.33
N SER A 12 -13.18 -11.91 25.49
CA SER A 12 -13.31 -10.61 26.16
C SER A 12 -12.79 -9.44 25.33
N GLN A 13 -11.94 -9.71 24.34
CA GLN A 13 -11.30 -8.70 23.48
C GLN A 13 -11.96 -8.60 22.10
N LYS A 14 -13.10 -9.28 21.87
CA LYS A 14 -13.76 -9.33 20.55
C LYS A 14 -14.15 -7.97 19.97
N ASP A 15 -14.38 -6.97 20.83
CA ASP A 15 -14.79 -5.62 20.45
C ASP A 15 -13.59 -4.66 20.32
N GLU A 16 -12.35 -5.15 20.53
CA GLU A 16 -11.14 -4.36 20.36
C GLU A 16 -10.79 -4.12 18.88
N SER A 17 -10.10 -3.02 18.61
CA SER A 17 -9.71 -2.67 17.25
C SER A 17 -8.78 -3.72 16.64
N GLY A 18 -9.09 -4.12 15.40
CA GLY A 18 -8.31 -5.12 14.66
C GLY A 18 -8.65 -6.58 15.01
N VAL A 19 -9.59 -6.84 15.93
CA VAL A 19 -10.02 -8.20 16.28
C VAL A 19 -11.10 -8.70 15.32
N GLN A 20 -10.93 -9.91 14.80
CA GLN A 20 -11.88 -10.58 13.92
C GLN A 20 -12.31 -11.93 14.50
N GLU A 21 -13.62 -12.20 14.43
CA GLU A 21 -14.17 -13.50 14.75
C GLU A 21 -13.98 -14.46 13.56
N VAL A 22 -13.32 -15.59 13.81
CA VAL A 22 -13.10 -16.68 12.87
C VAL A 22 -13.80 -17.93 13.41
N ILE A 23 -14.79 -18.40 12.65
CA ILE A 23 -15.54 -19.61 12.99
C ILE A 23 -14.80 -20.82 12.41
N THR A 24 -14.15 -21.59 13.28
CA THR A 24 -13.43 -22.80 12.89
C THR A 24 -14.30 -24.03 13.11
N PRO A 25 -14.55 -24.87 12.08
CA PRO A 25 -15.22 -26.15 12.27
C PRO A 25 -14.26 -27.15 12.92
N VAL A 26 -14.58 -27.62 14.12
CA VAL A 26 -13.79 -28.58 14.88
C VAL A 26 -14.52 -29.93 14.90
N PRO A 27 -13.93 -31.01 14.35
CA PRO A 27 -14.51 -32.34 14.44
C PRO A 27 -14.35 -32.90 15.87
N VAL A 28 -15.45 -33.30 16.49
CA VAL A 28 -15.49 -33.94 17.81
C VAL A 28 -16.28 -35.24 17.68
N GLY A 29 -15.57 -36.37 17.52
CA GLY A 29 -16.18 -37.66 17.19
C GLY A 29 -16.85 -37.63 15.81
N ASN A 30 -18.16 -37.95 15.76
CA ASN A 30 -18.97 -37.93 14.53
C ASN A 30 -19.71 -36.58 14.28
N GLN A 31 -19.41 -35.54 15.05
CA GLN A 31 -20.05 -34.23 14.93
C GLN A 31 -19.03 -33.14 14.57
N ILE A 32 -19.47 -32.14 13.81
CA ILE A 32 -18.68 -30.93 13.55
C ILE A 32 -19.25 -29.84 14.46
N VAL A 33 -18.46 -29.40 15.43
CA VAL A 33 -18.78 -28.29 16.32
C VAL A 33 -18.17 -27.02 15.76
N LYS A 34 -18.97 -25.96 15.62
CA LYS A 34 -18.45 -24.63 15.25
C LYS A 34 -17.89 -23.96 16.50
N LYS A 35 -16.60 -23.62 16.48
CA LYS A 35 -15.95 -22.88 17.56
C LYS A 35 -15.54 -21.50 17.06
N ALA A 36 -16.01 -20.44 17.72
CA ALA A 36 -15.54 -19.10 17.48
C ALA A 36 -14.13 -18.93 18.09
N THR A 37 -13.21 -18.34 17.32
CA THR A 37 -11.88 -17.93 17.74
C THR A 37 -11.67 -16.49 17.33
N TYR A 38 -11.04 -15.67 18.17
CA TYR A 38 -10.85 -14.24 17.92
C TYR A 38 -9.39 -13.98 17.58
N TRP A 39 -9.13 -13.21 16.52
CA TRP A 39 -7.79 -12.94 16.02
C TRP A 39 -7.57 -11.44 15.86
N GLN A 40 -6.55 -10.90 16.53
CA GLN A 40 -6.16 -9.51 16.43
C GLN A 40 -5.12 -9.33 15.33
N SER A 41 -5.39 -8.42 14.40
CA SER A 41 -4.40 -7.95 13.41
C SER A 41 -3.60 -6.80 14.00
N ILE A 42 -2.28 -6.94 14.04
CA ILE A 42 -1.37 -5.92 14.58
C ILE A 42 -0.62 -5.26 13.42
N LEU A 43 -0.60 -3.92 13.39
CA LEU A 43 0.26 -3.16 12.50
C LEU A 43 1.67 -3.13 13.08
N GLN A 44 2.66 -3.35 12.23
CA GLN A 44 4.09 -3.31 12.57
C GLN A 44 4.78 -2.26 11.71
N ASP A 45 5.77 -1.59 12.27
CA ASP A 45 6.63 -0.69 11.51
C ASP A 45 7.44 -1.47 10.45
N ASP A 46 7.40 -0.98 9.21
CA ASP A 46 8.03 -1.60 8.05
C ASP A 46 9.56 -1.65 8.12
N LEU A 47 10.17 -0.75 8.89
CA LEU A 47 11.61 -0.63 9.08
C LEU A 47 12.08 -1.29 10.39
N ASN A 48 11.21 -1.35 11.41
CA ASN A 48 11.47 -2.07 12.65
C ASN A 48 10.25 -2.88 13.12
N PRO A 49 10.15 -4.17 12.76
CA PRO A 49 8.98 -5.01 13.06
C PRO A 49 8.68 -5.20 14.56
N GLU A 50 9.62 -4.88 15.45
CA GLU A 50 9.39 -4.92 16.91
C GLU A 50 8.49 -3.77 17.40
N VAL A 51 8.31 -2.72 16.60
CA VAL A 51 7.46 -1.58 16.94
C VAL A 51 6.05 -1.81 16.41
N THR A 52 5.10 -1.98 17.31
CA THR A 52 3.68 -2.19 17.02
C THR A 52 2.80 -1.04 17.50
N ASP A 53 3.25 -0.31 18.53
CA ASP A 53 2.50 0.79 19.12
C ASP A 53 2.58 2.06 18.28
N GLY A 54 1.41 2.67 18.02
CA GLY A 54 1.31 3.94 17.31
C GLY A 54 1.77 3.89 15.86
N VAL A 55 1.85 2.69 15.26
CA VAL A 55 2.14 2.51 13.85
C VAL A 55 0.97 3.01 13.01
N ALA A 56 1.27 3.84 12.01
CA ALA A 56 0.28 4.39 11.09
C ALA A 56 0.73 4.29 9.63
N PRO A 57 -0.21 4.09 8.68
CA PRO A 57 0.10 4.09 7.26
C PRO A 57 0.41 5.51 6.78
N ILE A 58 1.61 5.70 6.24
CA ILE A 58 2.07 6.95 5.65
C ILE A 58 2.08 6.82 4.12
N ARG A 59 1.34 7.69 3.45
CA ARG A 59 1.32 7.79 1.99
C ARG A 59 2.20 8.94 1.53
N PHE A 60 3.09 8.67 0.58
CA PHE A 60 3.97 9.68 0.01
C PHE A 60 4.26 9.41 -1.47
N ALA A 61 4.69 10.43 -2.19
CA ALA A 61 5.07 10.33 -3.60
C ALA A 61 6.51 10.80 -3.79
N VAL A 62 7.27 10.09 -4.63
CA VAL A 62 8.64 10.42 -4.96
C VAL A 62 8.76 10.56 -6.48
N PRO A 63 9.41 11.63 -7.00
CA PRO A 63 9.74 11.73 -8.41
C PRO A 63 10.64 10.58 -8.86
N ALA A 64 10.28 9.91 -9.94
CA ALA A 64 11.05 8.82 -10.51
C ALA A 64 11.01 8.88 -12.05
N MET A 65 12.08 8.44 -12.69
CA MET A 65 12.06 8.18 -14.13
C MET A 65 11.25 6.91 -14.39
N VAL A 66 10.26 7.00 -15.27
CA VAL A 66 9.37 5.89 -15.63
C VAL A 66 9.33 5.73 -17.14
N ASP A 67 9.31 4.48 -17.58
CA ASP A 67 9.14 4.13 -18.98
C ASP A 67 7.69 4.41 -19.42
N GLU A 68 7.56 5.30 -20.40
CA GLU A 68 6.33 5.64 -21.08
C GLU A 68 6.38 5.15 -22.53
N GLU A 69 5.44 4.28 -22.86
CA GLU A 69 5.18 3.87 -24.23
C GLU A 69 4.47 5.00 -25.00
N TYR A 70 4.97 5.31 -26.19
CA TYR A 70 4.35 6.26 -27.10
C TYR A 70 4.34 5.73 -28.53
N GLU A 71 3.32 6.14 -29.30
CA GLU A 71 3.24 5.84 -30.73
C GLU A 71 4.22 6.72 -31.50
N THR A 72 5.08 6.09 -32.28
CA THR A 72 5.91 6.78 -33.27
C THR A 72 5.13 7.01 -34.56
N GLU A 73 5.66 7.86 -35.44
CA GLU A 73 5.07 8.09 -36.77
C GLU A 73 5.41 6.96 -37.77
N GLU A 74 6.26 6.01 -37.39
CA GLU A 74 6.60 4.85 -38.20
C GLU A 74 5.51 3.78 -38.11
N LEU A 75 5.22 3.12 -39.23
CA LEU A 75 4.26 2.03 -39.31
C LEU A 75 4.98 0.67 -39.36
N ASN A 76 4.36 -0.34 -38.74
CA ASN A 76 4.67 -1.75 -38.92
C ASN A 76 4.13 -2.25 -40.27
N GLU A 77 4.52 -3.46 -40.67
CA GLU A 77 4.03 -4.12 -41.89
C GLU A 77 2.50 -4.28 -41.90
N ASP A 78 1.89 -4.39 -40.72
CA ASP A 78 0.44 -4.48 -40.52
C ASP A 78 -0.27 -3.12 -40.53
N GLY A 79 0.43 -2.02 -40.85
CA GLY A 79 -0.13 -0.66 -40.90
C GLY A 79 -0.42 -0.02 -39.53
N THR A 80 -0.04 -0.68 -38.43
CA THR A 80 -0.12 -0.11 -37.07
C THR A 80 1.11 0.74 -36.76
N LYS A 81 0.97 1.78 -35.92
CA LYS A 81 2.12 2.58 -35.50
C LYS A 81 3.05 1.79 -34.60
N LYS A 82 4.36 1.94 -34.81
CA LYS A 82 5.40 1.40 -33.93
C LYS A 82 5.31 2.07 -32.57
N ILE A 83 5.42 1.28 -31.52
CA ILE A 83 5.49 1.76 -30.13
C ILE A 83 6.97 1.87 -29.77
N ALA A 84 7.37 3.04 -29.25
CA ALA A 84 8.68 3.26 -28.65
C ALA A 84 8.53 3.59 -27.17
N ILE A 85 9.62 3.42 -26.43
CA ILE A 85 9.69 3.69 -24.99
C ILE A 85 10.56 4.92 -24.78
N ARG A 86 10.09 5.87 -23.99
CA ARG A 86 10.89 7.00 -23.48
C ARG A 86 10.83 7.06 -21.97
N GLN A 87 11.87 7.60 -21.35
CA GLN A 87 11.85 7.90 -19.92
C GLN A 87 11.25 9.27 -19.68
N VAL A 88 10.22 9.33 -18.84
CA VAL A 88 9.61 10.57 -18.37
C VAL A 88 9.70 10.66 -16.85
N LEU A 89 9.84 11.87 -16.34
CA LEU A 89 9.76 12.13 -14.91
C LEU A 89 8.29 12.07 -14.48
N ASP A 90 7.95 11.13 -13.60
CA ASP A 90 6.62 10.93 -13.06
C ASP A 90 6.67 10.75 -11.53
N LEU A 91 5.53 10.80 -10.86
CA LEU A 91 5.40 10.57 -9.43
C LEU A 91 5.02 9.12 -9.13
N LYS A 92 5.90 8.41 -8.43
CA LYS A 92 5.57 7.09 -7.86
C LYS A 92 5.04 7.25 -6.45
N TRP A 93 3.85 6.68 -6.22
CA TRP A 93 3.18 6.68 -4.92
C TRP A 93 3.52 5.43 -4.13
N TYR A 94 3.86 5.63 -2.86
CA TYR A 94 4.20 4.62 -1.88
C TYR A 94 3.29 4.74 -0.66
N GLU A 95 3.08 3.62 0.02
CA GLU A 95 2.44 3.52 1.33
C GLU A 95 3.38 2.66 2.18
N ALA A 96 3.68 3.12 3.40
CA ALA A 96 4.51 2.39 4.36
C ALA A 96 3.92 2.55 5.76
N ASP A 97 3.89 1.47 6.53
CA ASP A 97 3.43 1.49 7.92
C ASP A 97 4.62 1.88 8.81
N LEU A 98 4.55 3.03 9.49
CA LEU A 98 5.66 3.57 10.28
C LEU A 98 5.21 3.92 11.69
N GLY A 99 6.03 3.57 12.67
CA GLY A 99 5.96 4.05 14.05
C GLY A 99 6.50 5.47 14.19
N ALA A 100 6.22 6.10 15.33
CA ALA A 100 6.47 7.53 15.56
C ALA A 100 7.92 7.97 15.30
N GLU A 101 8.90 7.14 15.68
CA GLU A 101 10.32 7.45 15.46
C GLU A 101 10.68 7.49 13.97
N ASN A 102 10.21 6.52 13.19
CA ASN A 102 10.50 6.46 11.76
C ASN A 102 9.69 7.50 10.96
N VAL A 103 8.51 7.88 11.43
CA VAL A 103 7.80 9.07 10.92
C VAL A 103 8.64 10.33 11.14
N ALA A 104 9.23 10.52 12.31
CA ALA A 104 10.10 11.68 12.59
C ALA A 104 11.34 11.68 11.68
N LYS A 105 11.99 10.53 11.48
CA LYS A 105 13.11 10.39 10.53
C LYS A 105 12.70 10.75 9.09
N LEU A 106 11.51 10.31 8.65
CA LEU A 106 11.00 10.66 7.33
C LEU A 106 10.79 12.18 7.20
N GLN A 107 10.21 12.82 8.21
CA GLN A 107 10.00 14.27 8.24
C GLN A 107 11.33 15.05 8.18
N GLU A 108 12.35 14.60 8.92
CA GLU A 108 13.68 15.21 8.87
C GLU A 108 14.34 15.03 7.50
N ALA A 109 14.23 13.85 6.89
CA ALA A 109 14.82 13.56 5.58
C ALA A 109 14.22 14.43 4.46
N VAL A 110 12.92 14.73 4.51
CA VAL A 110 12.25 15.54 3.47
C VAL A 110 12.33 17.05 3.73
N LYS A 111 12.66 17.46 4.95
CA LYS A 111 12.74 18.87 5.39
C LYS A 111 13.48 19.82 4.44
N PRO A 112 14.69 19.51 3.91
CA PRO A 112 15.39 20.43 3.01
C PRO A 112 14.62 20.70 1.70
N PHE A 113 13.85 19.73 1.21
CA PHE A 113 13.05 19.89 -0.01
C PHE A 113 11.76 20.65 0.28
N VAL A 114 11.11 20.36 1.40
CA VAL A 114 9.88 21.06 1.82
C VAL A 114 10.15 22.54 2.10
N ALA A 115 11.34 22.89 2.63
CA ALA A 115 11.71 24.27 2.95
C ALA A 115 11.71 25.23 1.75
N VAL A 116 11.93 24.71 0.53
CA VAL A 116 11.93 25.50 -0.72
C VAL A 116 10.69 25.25 -1.57
N ALA A 117 9.84 24.30 -1.18
CA ALA A 117 8.65 23.92 -1.92
C ALA A 117 7.52 24.94 -1.73
N ARG A 118 6.65 25.03 -2.72
CA ARG A 118 5.35 25.73 -2.59
C ARG A 118 4.29 24.70 -2.24
N ALA A 119 3.38 25.04 -1.33
CA ALA A 119 2.21 24.20 -1.09
C ALA A 119 1.40 24.07 -2.39
N SER A 120 1.08 22.85 -2.77
CA SER A 120 0.22 22.50 -3.88
C SER A 120 -0.93 21.66 -3.33
N GLU A 121 -2.11 21.76 -3.93
CA GLU A 121 -3.20 20.87 -3.61
C GLU A 121 -2.79 19.42 -3.89
N ALA A 122 -3.20 18.51 -3.01
CA ALA A 122 -3.02 17.09 -3.23
C ALA A 122 -3.84 16.67 -4.46
N PRO A 123 -3.28 15.92 -5.42
CA PRO A 123 -4.04 15.44 -6.56
C PRO A 123 -5.20 14.56 -6.07
N THR A 124 -6.41 14.92 -6.47
CA THR A 124 -7.67 14.28 -6.03
C THR A 124 -7.82 12.82 -6.50
N SER A 125 -6.97 12.37 -7.41
CA SER A 125 -6.80 10.96 -7.77
C SER A 125 -5.50 10.80 -8.57
N LYS A 126 -4.89 9.60 -8.55
CA LYS A 126 -3.85 9.25 -9.53
C LYS A 126 -4.41 9.62 -10.92
N PRO A 127 -3.70 10.37 -11.78
CA PRO A 127 -4.14 10.50 -13.15
C PRO A 127 -4.28 9.07 -13.69
N ALA A 128 -5.50 8.68 -14.05
CA ALA A 128 -5.74 7.38 -14.64
C ALA A 128 -4.83 7.31 -15.87
N ARG A 129 -3.79 6.47 -15.79
CA ARG A 129 -2.94 6.15 -16.95
C ARG A 129 -3.93 5.63 -17.99
N LYS A 130 -4.23 6.43 -19.02
CA LYS A 130 -5.15 6.05 -20.08
C LYS A 130 -4.53 4.86 -20.79
N LYS A 131 -4.78 3.64 -20.30
CA LYS A 131 -4.70 2.45 -21.13
C LYS A 131 -5.82 2.63 -22.15
N ARG A 132 -5.47 3.11 -23.34
CA ARG A 132 -6.41 3.08 -24.45
C ARG A 132 -6.64 1.61 -24.76
N ALA A 133 -7.89 1.18 -24.61
CA ALA A 133 -8.35 -0.11 -25.09
C ALA A 133 -8.02 -0.20 -26.58
N ALA A 134 -7.28 -1.24 -26.97
CA ALA A 134 -7.15 -1.61 -28.36
C ALA A 134 -8.55 -1.90 -28.91
N LYS A 135 -8.90 -1.26 -30.02
CA LYS A 135 -10.10 -1.56 -30.80
C LYS A 135 -9.66 -2.01 -32.18
#